data_AF-S4RB56-F1
#
_entry.id   AF-S4RB56-F1
#
_cell.length_a   1.000
_cell.length_b   1.000
_cell.length_c   1.000
_cell.angle_alpha   90.00
_cell.angle_beta   90.00
_cell.angle_gamma   90.00
#
_symmetry.space_group_name_H-M   'P 1'
#
loop_
_entity.id
_entity.type
_entity.pdbx_description
1 polymer ?
#
loop_
_entity_poly.entity_id
_entity_poly.type
_entity_poly.pdbx_seq_one_letter_code
_entity_poly.pdbx_strand_id
1 'polypeptide(L)'
;QGFFKRTVQNNKRYTCIESQSCPIDKTQRKRCPYCRFQKCLSVGMKLEAVRADRMRGGRNKFGPMYKRDRALKQQKKAIIRATSGPGILKMETSPEQANHHLPSLHHHQNLN
;
A
#
# COMPACT_ATOMS: atom_id res chain seq x y z
N GLN A 1 8.69 6.45 -10.78
CA GLN A 1 7.71 7.53 -10.56
C GLN A 1 6.97 7.98 -11.84
N GLY A 2 7.60 7.97 -13.02
CA GLY A 2 7.00 8.55 -14.24
C GLY A 2 5.70 7.94 -14.76
N PHE A 3 5.44 6.64 -14.54
CA PHE A 3 4.19 5.99 -14.98
C PHE A 3 2.95 6.70 -14.42
N PHE A 4 2.82 6.77 -13.09
CA PHE A 4 1.68 7.42 -12.42
C PHE A 4 1.50 8.87 -12.88
N LYS A 5 2.59 9.66 -12.93
CA LYS A 5 2.55 11.05 -13.38
C LYS A 5 1.96 11.17 -14.79
N ARG A 6 2.44 10.38 -15.75
CA ARG A 6 1.94 10.39 -17.13
C ARG A 6 0.50 9.90 -17.24
N THR A 7 0.12 8.89 -16.45
CA THR A 7 -1.26 8.39 -16.43
C THR A 7 -2.22 9.49 -15.99
N VAL A 8 -1.91 10.20 -14.90
CA VAL A 8 -2.75 11.29 -14.38
C VAL A 8 -2.75 12.51 -15.30
N GLN A 9 -1.57 13.01 -15.70
CA GLN A 9 -1.47 14.25 -16.50
C GLN A 9 -2.08 14.14 -17.90
N ASN A 10 -2.08 12.94 -18.48
CA ASN A 10 -2.62 12.72 -19.82
C ASN A 10 -3.97 12.00 -19.78
N ASN A 11 -4.60 11.93 -18.60
CA ASN A 11 -5.88 11.26 -18.36
C ASN A 11 -5.97 9.86 -19.03
N LYS A 12 -4.89 9.07 -18.92
CA LYS A 12 -4.82 7.77 -19.59
C LYS A 12 -5.74 6.79 -18.88
N ARG A 13 -6.64 6.20 -19.65
CA ARG A 13 -7.47 5.06 -19.22
C ARG A 13 -6.87 3.77 -19.77
N TYR A 14 -6.85 2.75 -18.93
CA TYR A 14 -6.36 1.43 -19.27
C TYR A 14 -7.45 0.42 -18.95
N THR A 15 -7.45 -0.70 -19.67
CA THR A 15 -8.32 -1.84 -19.43
C THR A 15 -7.45 -3.05 -19.12
N CYS A 16 -7.84 -3.85 -18.14
CA CYS A 16 -7.22 -5.16 -17.92
C CYS A 16 -7.78 -6.15 -18.93
N ILE A 17 -6.93 -7.00 -19.50
CA ILE A 17 -7.36 -8.10 -20.39
C ILE A 17 -7.61 -9.42 -19.64
N GLU A 18 -7.27 -9.46 -18.35
CA GLU A 18 -7.44 -10.59 -17.45
C GLU A 18 -8.46 -10.23 -16.34
N SER A 19 -8.30 -10.75 -15.13
CA SER A 19 -9.23 -10.62 -14.00
C SER A 19 -9.08 -9.33 -13.17
N GLN A 20 -8.46 -8.27 -13.72
CA GLN A 20 -8.20 -7.02 -12.96
C GLN A 20 -7.36 -7.17 -11.68
N SER A 21 -6.72 -8.32 -11.47
CA SER A 21 -5.94 -8.66 -10.27
C SER A 21 -4.50 -9.10 -10.60
N CYS A 22 -3.97 -8.73 -11.78
CA CYS A 22 -2.65 -9.15 -12.23
C CYS A 22 -1.55 -8.81 -11.19
N PRO A 23 -0.62 -9.75 -10.92
CA PRO A 23 0.51 -9.48 -10.03
C PRO A 23 1.41 -8.37 -10.58
N ILE A 24 1.84 -7.44 -9.71
CA ILE A 24 2.67 -6.29 -10.09
C ILE A 24 4.01 -6.36 -9.36
N ASP A 25 5.03 -6.87 -10.04
CA ASP A 25 6.42 -6.90 -9.58
C ASP A 25 7.37 -6.09 -10.50
N LYS A 26 8.70 -6.23 -10.32
CA LYS A 26 9.67 -5.49 -11.15
C LYS A 26 9.69 -5.91 -12.62
N THR A 27 9.47 -7.18 -12.92
CA THR A 27 9.61 -7.77 -14.27
C THR A 27 8.32 -7.62 -15.07
N GLN A 28 7.16 -7.89 -14.45
CA GLN A 28 5.88 -7.97 -15.16
C GLN A 28 4.99 -6.72 -15.03
N ARG A 29 5.37 -5.71 -14.23
CA ARG A 29 4.60 -4.44 -14.11
C ARG A 29 4.32 -3.70 -15.42
N LYS A 30 4.97 -4.03 -16.54
CA LYS A 30 4.66 -3.43 -17.84
C LYS A 30 3.48 -4.12 -18.54
N ARG A 31 3.19 -5.39 -18.21
CA ARG A 31 2.19 -6.24 -18.86
C ARG A 31 0.77 -5.70 -18.71
N CYS A 32 0.39 -5.27 -17.50
CA CYS A 32 -0.94 -4.72 -17.23
C CYS A 32 -0.87 -3.30 -16.65
N PRO A 33 -1.04 -2.25 -17.48
CA PRO A 33 -1.04 -0.88 -17.00
C PRO A 33 -2.27 -0.54 -16.14
N TYR A 34 -3.40 -1.21 -16.34
CA TYR A 34 -4.58 -1.08 -15.47
C TYR A 34 -4.26 -1.50 -14.03
N CYS A 35 -3.87 -2.76 -13.81
CA CYS A 35 -3.57 -3.28 -12.48
C CYS A 35 -2.42 -2.52 -11.82
N ARG A 36 -1.43 -2.08 -12.61
CA ARG A 36 -0.36 -1.23 -12.11
C ARG A 36 -0.87 0.11 -11.58
N PHE A 37 -1.75 0.78 -12.32
CA PHE A 37 -2.31 2.05 -11.89
C PHE A 37 -3.22 1.88 -10.67
N GLN A 38 -4.04 0.83 -10.64
CA GLN A 38 -4.84 0.49 -9.46
C GLN A 38 -3.96 0.22 -8.24
N LYS A 39 -2.87 -0.53 -8.39
CA LYS A 39 -1.89 -0.75 -7.31
C LYS A 39 -1.27 0.57 -6.83
N CYS A 40 -0.95 1.51 -7.73
CA CYS A 40 -0.45 2.82 -7.34
C CYS A 40 -1.43 3.55 -6.40
N LEU A 41 -2.73 3.54 -6.73
CA LEU A 41 -3.77 4.13 -5.89
C LEU A 41 -3.88 3.38 -4.55
N SER A 42 -3.89 2.04 -4.59
CA SER A 42 -4.05 1.21 -3.40
C SER A 42 -2.91 1.36 -2.38
N VAL A 43 -1.68 1.65 -2.84
CA VAL A 43 -0.54 1.92 -1.95
C VAL A 43 -0.43 3.40 -1.53
N GLY A 44 -1.45 4.21 -1.83
CA GLY A 44 -1.58 5.59 -1.36
C GLY A 44 -0.92 6.65 -2.24
N MET A 45 -0.66 6.38 -3.52
CA MET A 45 -0.24 7.46 -4.43
C MET A 45 -1.40 8.43 -4.67
N LYS A 46 -1.17 9.72 -4.38
CA LYS A 46 -2.18 10.76 -4.43
C LYS A 46 -2.27 11.39 -5.83
N LEU A 47 -3.44 11.31 -6.46
CA LEU A 47 -3.72 11.98 -7.74
C LEU A 47 -3.45 13.48 -7.65
N GLU A 48 -3.97 14.10 -6.59
CA GLU A 48 -3.88 15.53 -6.30
C GLU A 48 -2.45 16.03 -6.02
N ALA A 49 -1.48 15.11 -5.85
CA ALA A 49 -0.06 15.45 -5.75
C ALA A 49 0.59 15.64 -7.13
N VAL A 50 -0.10 15.26 -8.21
CA VAL A 50 0.31 15.51 -9.60
C VAL A 50 -0.22 16.87 -10.02
N ARG A 51 0.67 17.79 -10.36
CA ARG A 51 0.29 19.13 -10.83
C ARG A 51 -0.20 19.09 -12.28
N ALA A 52 -1.26 19.83 -12.56
CA ALA A 52 -1.81 20.01 -13.91
C ALA A 52 -0.89 20.90 -14.79
N ASP A 53 -0.32 21.95 -14.20
CA ASP A 53 0.53 22.94 -14.87
C ASP A 53 1.93 22.44 -15.29
N ARG A 54 2.27 21.19 -14.97
CA ARG A 54 3.56 20.54 -15.27
C ARG A 54 4.80 21.27 -14.73
N MET A 55 4.62 22.22 -13.81
CA MET A 55 5.72 22.96 -13.20
C MET A 55 6.60 22.03 -12.36
N ARG A 56 7.92 22.28 -12.40
CA ARG A 56 8.90 21.53 -11.61
C ARG A 56 9.06 22.16 -10.24
N GLY A 57 9.18 21.32 -9.21
CA GLY A 57 9.45 21.78 -7.85
C GLY A 57 8.25 22.41 -7.15
N GLY A 58 8.54 23.23 -6.14
CA GLY A 58 7.56 23.77 -5.23
C GLY A 58 7.13 22.79 -4.13
N ARG A 59 6.55 23.33 -3.06
CA ARG A 59 5.96 22.54 -1.98
C ARG A 59 4.49 22.29 -2.29
N ASN A 60 4.04 21.04 -2.14
CA ASN A 60 2.62 20.71 -2.19
C ASN A 60 2.06 20.60 -0.76
N LYS A 61 0.72 20.58 -0.64
CA LYS A 61 0.01 20.45 0.64
C LYS A 61 0.34 19.17 1.42
N PHE A 62 0.95 18.17 0.79
CA PHE A 62 1.38 16.92 1.42
C PHE A 62 2.80 16.97 2.00
N GLY A 63 3.52 18.08 1.83
CA GLY A 63 4.86 18.25 2.38
C GLY A 63 4.99 17.86 3.85
N PRO A 64 4.14 18.38 4.76
CA PRO A 64 4.17 17.99 6.18
C PRO A 64 3.93 16.49 6.41
N MET A 65 3.00 15.87 5.67
CA MET A 65 2.73 14.43 5.75
C MET A 65 3.98 13.62 5.39
N TYR A 66 4.65 13.94 4.28
CA TYR A 66 5.86 13.22 3.86
C TYR A 66 7.03 13.38 4.84
N LYS A 67 7.16 14.56 5.47
CA LYS A 67 8.15 14.80 6.53
C LYS A 67 7.89 13.91 7.74
N ARG A 68 6.64 13.85 8.22
CA ARG A 68 6.24 13.00 9.35
C ARG A 68 6.47 11.52 9.07
N ASP A 69 6.00 11.01 7.94
CA ASP A 69 6.19 9.60 7.55
C ASP A 69 7.68 9.23 7.46
N ARG A 70 8.51 10.11 6.91
CA ARG A 70 9.96 9.91 6.87
C ARG A 70 10.57 9.84 8.27
N ALA A 71 10.19 10.75 9.18
CA ALA A 71 10.68 10.76 10.55
C ALA A 71 10.31 9.47 11.31
N LEU A 72 9.05 9.04 11.21
CA LEU A 72 8.57 7.79 11.82
C LEU A 72 9.32 6.56 11.28
N LYS A 73 9.56 6.49 9.96
CA LYS A 73 10.33 5.40 9.36
C LYS A 73 11.79 5.40 9.80
N GLN A 74 12.40 6.57 10.02
CA GLN A 74 13.75 6.69 10.54
C GLN A 74 13.83 6.24 12.00
N GLN A 75 12.88 6.66 12.85
CA GLN A 75 12.79 6.21 14.24
C GLN A 75 12.63 4.68 14.34
N LYS A 76 11.71 4.09 13.56
CA LYS A 76 11.53 2.62 13.51
C LYS A 76 12.82 1.90 13.12
N LYS A 77 13.55 2.41 12.12
CA LYS A 77 14.84 1.83 11.71
C LYS A 77 15.92 1.97 12.78
N ALA A 78 15.96 3.08 13.52
CA ALA A 78 16.90 3.27 14.61
C ALA A 78 16.64 2.28 15.75
N ILE A 79 15.37 2.07 16.11
CA ILE A 79 14.97 1.07 17.10
C ILE A 79 15.41 -0.33 16.65
N ILE A 80 15.06 -0.75 15.42
CA ILE A 80 15.45 -2.07 14.90
C ILE A 80 16.95 -2.28 14.98
N ARG A 81 17.77 -1.28 14.64
CA ARG A 81 19.24 -1.37 14.73
C ARG A 81 19.74 -1.47 16.16
N ALA A 82 19.09 -0.77 17.10
CA ALA A 82 19.43 -0.84 18.52
C ALA A 82 19.06 -2.19 19.14
N THR A 83 17.95 -2.82 18.70
CA THR A 83 17.53 -4.15 19.19
C THR A 83 18.16 -5.33 18.44
N SER A 84 18.63 -5.15 17.20
CA SER A 84 19.27 -6.22 16.42
C SER A 84 20.81 -6.26 16.55
N GLY A 85 21.36 -5.68 17.62
CA GLY A 85 22.77 -5.87 17.99
C GLY A 85 23.07 -7.30 18.44
N PRO A 86 24.33 -7.77 18.40
CA PRO A 86 24.67 -9.15 18.77
C PRO A 86 24.53 -9.31 20.29
N GLY A 87 23.41 -9.87 20.74
CA GLY A 87 23.22 -10.14 22.17
C GLY A 87 21.79 -10.42 22.67
N ILE A 88 20.74 -10.35 21.85
CA ILE A 88 19.37 -10.59 22.32
C ILE A 88 18.69 -11.70 21.50
N LEU A 89 18.18 -12.68 22.25
CA LEU A 89 17.50 -13.88 21.78
C LEU A 89 16.39 -13.54 20.79
N LYS A 90 16.37 -14.31 19.69
CA LYS A 90 15.31 -14.29 18.68
C LYS A 90 13.96 -14.43 19.36
N MET A 91 13.09 -13.43 19.30
CA MET A 91 11.65 -13.71 19.33
C MET A 91 11.32 -14.37 18.00
N GLU A 92 11.19 -15.69 18.02
CA GLU A 92 10.65 -16.47 16.93
C GLU A 92 9.23 -15.99 16.66
N THR A 93 9.00 -15.33 15.53
CA THR A 93 7.67 -15.30 14.93
C THR A 93 7.55 -16.54 14.06
N SER A 94 7.30 -17.69 14.69
CA SER A 94 6.85 -18.89 13.97
C SER A 94 5.37 -18.73 13.60
N PRO A 95 4.94 -19.12 12.38
CA PRO A 95 3.55 -19.09 11.95
C PRO A 95 2.89 -20.47 12.18
N GLU A 96 2.02 -20.59 13.19
CA GLU A 96 1.08 -21.70 13.42
C GLU A 96 0.00 -21.13 14.37
N GLN A 97 -1.31 -21.36 14.26
CA GLN A 97 -2.06 -22.43 13.63
C GLN A 97 -3.56 -22.07 13.64
N ALA A 98 -4.34 -22.88 12.94
CA ALA A 98 -5.76 -22.71 12.68
C ALA A 98 -6.69 -22.90 13.91
N ASN A 99 -7.92 -22.39 13.73
CA ASN A 99 -9.19 -22.89 14.27
C ASN A 99 -9.41 -22.94 15.79
N HIS A 100 -10.26 -22.04 16.31
CA HIS A 100 -11.24 -22.40 17.34
C HIS A 100 -12.56 -21.61 17.20
N HIS A 101 -13.60 -22.32 16.74
CA HIS A 101 -14.99 -22.33 17.22
C HIS A 101 -15.75 -20.99 17.36
N LEU A 102 -16.70 -20.81 16.43
CA LEU A 102 -17.84 -19.90 16.55
C LEU A 102 -18.94 -20.59 17.37
N PRO A 103 -19.47 -20.01 18.47
CA PRO A 103 -20.70 -20.51 19.08
C PRO A 103 -21.88 -20.12 18.20
N SER A 104 -22.59 -21.12 17.70
CA SER A 104 -23.93 -20.97 17.12
C SER A 104 -24.89 -20.50 18.21
N LEU A 105 -25.48 -19.31 18.06
CA LEU A 105 -26.71 -18.96 18.78
C LEU A 105 -27.89 -19.16 17.84
N HIS A 106 -28.49 -20.34 17.96
CA HIS A 106 -29.91 -20.50 17.69
C HIS A 106 -30.69 -19.62 18.67
N HIS A 107 -31.58 -18.78 18.15
CA HIS A 107 -32.78 -18.37 18.87
C HIS A 107 -33.98 -18.69 17.99
N HIS A 108 -34.74 -19.68 18.44
CA HIS A 108 -36.05 -20.03 17.94
C HIS A 108 -37.09 -18.99 18.41
N GLN A 109 -37.93 -18.56 17.46
CA GLN A 109 -39.35 -18.18 17.55
C GLN A 109 -39.84 -17.27 18.70
N ASN A 110 -40.53 -16.20 18.31
CA ASN A 110 -41.95 -16.09 18.67
C ASN A 110 -42.75 -15.20 17.70
N LEU A 111 -43.99 -15.61 17.51
CA LEU A 111 -45.04 -15.00 16.70
C LEU A 111 -45.41 -13.59 17.18
N ASN A 112 -45.74 -12.71 16.22
CA ASN A 112 -47.06 -12.07 16.08
C ASN A 112 -47.19 -11.45 14.69
#